data_AF-A0A7C1PBX2-F1
#
_entry.id   AF-A0A7C1PBX2-F1
#
_cell.length_a   1.000
_cell.length_b   1.000
_cell.length_c   1.000
_cell.angle_alpha   90.00
_cell.angle_beta   90.00
_cell.angle_gamma   90.00
#
_symmetry.space_group_name_H-M   'P 1'
#
loop_
_entity.id
_entity.type
_entity.pdbx_description
1 polymer ?
#
loop_
_entity_poly.entity_id
_entity_poly.type
_entity_poly.pdbx_seq_one_letter_code
_entity_poly.pdbx_strand_id
1 'polypeptide(L)' 'MRRPSCSRSAKVCPVCGRSFHWHKKWERDWDQVRYCSHACCQRKKQLRKQTEESDERTRYRVAVERRNGVG' A
#
# COMPACT_ATOMS: atom_id res chain seq x y z
N MET A 1 28.73 -16.24 9.29
CA MET A 1 27.68 -16.20 10.33
C MET A 1 26.41 -15.57 9.78
N ARG A 2 25.36 -16.35 9.47
CA ARG A 2 23.97 -15.87 9.38
C ARG A 2 23.09 -17.00 9.89
N ARG A 3 22.49 -16.82 11.07
CA ARG A 3 21.53 -17.76 11.66
C ARG A 3 20.13 -17.31 11.22
N PRO A 4 19.48 -17.95 10.24
CA PRO A 4 18.12 -17.59 9.86
C PRO A 4 17.19 -18.58 10.56
N SER A 5 16.87 -18.32 11.82
CA SER A 5 15.92 -19.19 12.51
C SER A 5 15.14 -18.40 13.55
N CYS A 6 14.17 -17.64 13.07
CA CYS A 6 13.00 -17.31 13.86
C CYS A 6 11.78 -17.31 12.94
N SER A 7 11.38 -18.50 12.52
CA SER A 7 10.18 -18.77 11.72
C SER A 7 8.91 -18.72 12.58
N ARG A 8 8.74 -17.66 13.38
CA ARG A 8 7.45 -17.35 14.03
C ARG A 8 6.68 -16.41 13.11
N SER A 9 5.98 -17.00 12.15
CA SER A 9 4.95 -16.33 11.33
C SER A 9 5.39 -14.95 10.81
N ALA A 10 6.51 -14.91 10.07
CA ALA A 10 6.98 -13.68 9.45
C ALA A 10 6.11 -13.37 8.22
N LYS A 11 5.30 -12.31 8.30
CA LYS A 11 4.56 -11.77 7.15
C LYS A 11 5.37 -10.63 6.53
N VAL A 12 5.23 -10.41 5.23
CA VAL A 12 5.89 -9.29 4.52
C VAL A 12 4.88 -8.16 4.32
N CYS A 13 5.26 -6.94 4.69
CA CYS A 13 4.41 -5.78 4.47
C CYS A 13 4.48 -5.35 2.99
N PRO A 14 3.36 -5.29 2.24
CA PRO A 14 3.37 -4.93 0.82
C PRO A 14 3.62 -3.43 0.58
N VAL A 15 3.63 -2.60 1.63
CA VAL A 15 3.82 -1.15 1.53
C VAL A 15 5.28 -0.75 1.70
N CYS A 16 6.01 -1.42 2.59
CA CYS A 16 7.41 -1.09 2.91
C CYS A 16 8.38 -2.25 2.66
N GLY A 17 7.90 -3.43 2.30
CA GLY A 17 8.72 -4.63 2.04
C GLY A 17 9.35 -5.27 3.27
N ARG A 18 9.09 -4.77 4.48
CA ARG A 18 9.69 -5.30 5.70
C ARG A 18 8.96 -6.55 6.20
N SER A 19 9.74 -7.59 6.54
CA SER A 19 9.25 -8.76 7.27
C SER A 19 8.94 -8.37 8.72
N PHE A 20 7.75 -8.73 9.20
CA PHE A 20 7.31 -8.45 10.56
C PHE A 20 6.73 -9.72 11.20
N HIS A 21 6.90 -9.84 12.51
CA HIS A 21 6.52 -11.01 13.28
C HIS A 21 5.22 -10.77 14.04
N TRP A 22 4.54 -11.85 14.42
CA TRP A 22 3.35 -11.79 15.28
C TRP A 22 3.65 -11.05 16.60
N HIS A 23 2.77 -10.12 16.96
CA HIS A 23 2.77 -9.41 18.24
C HIS A 23 1.54 -9.81 19.05
N LYS A 24 1.66 -9.84 20.38
CA LYS A 24 0.54 -10.10 21.31
C LYS A 24 -0.64 -9.15 21.11
N LYS A 25 -0.38 -7.92 20.68
CA LYS A 25 -1.42 -6.93 20.33
C LYS A 25 -2.32 -7.39 19.17
N TRP A 26 -1.87 -8.34 18.34
CA TRP A 26 -2.57 -8.82 17.17
C TRP A 26 -3.21 -10.19 17.37
N GLU A 27 -3.26 -10.71 18.59
CA GLU A 27 -3.82 -12.04 18.86
C GLU A 27 -5.22 -12.25 18.27
N ARG A 28 -6.09 -11.22 18.35
CA ARG A 28 -7.47 -11.29 17.87
C ARG A 28 -7.63 -11.05 16.37
N ASP A 29 -6.75 -10.26 15.77
CA ASP A 29 -6.90 -9.76 14.40
C ASP A 29 -5.76 -10.17 13.47
N TRP A 30 -4.88 -11.08 13.90
CA TRP A 30 -3.65 -11.44 13.17
C TRP A 30 -3.92 -11.87 11.73
N ASP A 31 -5.06 -12.52 11.47
CA ASP A 31 -5.47 -12.92 10.13
C ASP A 31 -5.69 -11.72 9.21
N GLN A 32 -6.33 -10.67 9.73
CA GLN A 32 -6.59 -9.41 9.02
C GLN A 32 -5.34 -8.50 8.92
N VAL A 33 -4.35 -8.66 9.80
CA VAL A 33 -3.12 -7.86 9.78
C VAL A 33 -2.23 -8.27 8.59
N ARG A 34 -2.19 -7.38 7.58
CA ARG A 34 -1.35 -7.48 6.37
C ARG A 34 -0.21 -6.45 6.32
N TYR A 35 -0.24 -5.45 7.22
CA TYR A 35 0.73 -4.35 7.23
C TYR A 35 1.48 -4.31 8.57
N CYS A 36 2.77 -3.98 8.53
CA CYS A 36 3.60 -3.93 9.73
C CYS A 36 3.24 -2.80 10.70
N SER A 37 2.53 -1.77 10.24
CA SER A 37 2.18 -0.60 11.04
C SER A 37 0.91 0.09 10.54
N HIS A 38 0.27 0.85 11.43
CA HIS A 38 -0.90 1.67 11.09
C HIS A 38 -0.57 2.70 9.99
N ALA A 39 0.64 3.26 10.02
CA ALA A 39 1.13 4.16 8.98
C ALA A 39 1.17 3.50 7.58
N CYS A 40 1.57 2.23 7.48
CA CYS A 40 1.55 1.51 6.20
C CYS A 40 0.12 1.28 5.70
N CYS A 41 -0.82 0.93 6.60
CA CYS A 41 -2.23 0.80 6.25
C CYS A 41 -2.81 2.11 5.70
N GLN A 42 -2.52 3.23 6.37
CA GLN A 42 -2.98 4.55 5.94
C GLN A 42 -2.37 4.96 4.60
N ARG A 43 -1.08 4.69 4.38
CA ARG A 43 -0.39 5.00 3.13
C ARG A 43 -1.05 4.31 1.93
N LYS A 44 -1.48 3.05 2.06
CA LYS A 44 -2.20 2.36 0.98
C LYS A 44 -3.53 3.04 0.64
N LYS A 45 -4.28 3.51 1.63
CA LYS A 45 -5.53 4.27 1.40
C LYS A 45 -5.26 5.57 0.65
N GLN A 46 -4.18 6.28 1.01
CA GLN A 46 -3.78 7.51 0.32
C GLN A 46 -3.33 7.24 -1.12
N LEU A 47 -2.56 6.17 -1.36
CA LEU A 47 -2.15 5.78 -2.71
C LEU A 47 -3.37 5.53 -3.61
N ARG A 48 -4.40 4.83 -3.12
CA ARG A 48 -5.63 4.60 -3.88
C ARG A 48 -6.31 5.92 -4.28
N LYS A 49 -6.46 6.86 -3.33
CA LYS A 49 -7.04 8.19 -3.60
C LYS A 49 -6.22 9.00 -4.60
N GLN A 50 -4.90 8.97 -4.49
CA GLN A 50 -4.00 9.66 -5.42
C GLN A 50 -4.10 9.10 -6.83
N THR A 51 -4.36 7.80 -6.97
CA THR A 51 -4.58 7.16 -8.27
C THR A 51 -5.90 7.64 -8.85
N GLU A 52 -7.00 7.57 -8.08
CA GLU A 52 -8.33 8.05 -8.49
C GLU A 52 -8.33 9.53 -8.91
N GLU A 53 -7.68 10.41 -8.13
CA GLU A 53 -7.56 11.84 -8.43
C GLU A 53 -6.66 12.10 -9.67
N SER A 54 -5.57 11.34 -9.82
CA SER A 54 -4.71 11.44 -11.00
C SER A 54 -5.40 10.96 -12.26
N ASP A 55 -6.19 9.88 -12.18
CA ASP A 55 -6.97 9.34 -13.29
C ASP A 55 -8.03 10.35 -13.75
N GLU A 56 -8.71 11.01 -12.80
CA GLU A 56 -9.68 12.07 -13.11
C GLU A 56 -9.02 13.31 -13.71
N ARG A 57 -7.89 13.76 -13.15
CA ARG A 57 -7.10 14.87 -13.69
C ARG A 57 -6.58 14.57 -15.10
N THR A 58 -6.12 13.34 -15.34
CA THR A 58 -5.68 12.87 -16.66
C THR A 58 -6.84 12.85 -17.64
N ARG A 59 -8.01 12.33 -17.22
CA ARG A 59 -9.24 12.35 -18.00
C ARG A 59 -9.64 13.76 -18.41
N TYR A 60 -9.57 14.72 -17.48
CA TYR A 60 -9.86 16.13 -17.79
C TYR A 60 -8.85 16.71 -18.79
N ARG A 61 -7.53 16.51 -18.59
CA ARG A 61 -6.49 16.99 -19.51
C ARG A 61 -6.72 16.46 -20.93
N VAL A 62 -6.90 15.14 -21.10
CA VAL A 62 -7.16 14.52 -22.41
C VAL A 62 -8.45 15.05 -23.04
N ALA A 63 -9.50 15.31 -22.25
CA ALA A 63 -10.75 15.88 -22.74
C ALA A 63 -10.61 17.35 -23.22
N VAL A 64 -9.66 18.10 -22.68
CA VAL A 64 -9.35 19.48 -23.09
C VAL A 64 -8.46 19.49 -24.35
N GLU A 65 -7.43 18.64 -24.41
CA GLU A 65 -6.56 18.48 -25.59
C GLU A 65 -7.38 18.14 -26.84
N ARG A 66 -8.31 17.19 -26.72
CA ARG A 66 -9.24 16.82 -27.82
C ARG A 66 -10.11 17.99 -28.28
N ARG A 67 -10.49 18.92 -27.39
CA ARG A 67 -11.32 20.08 -27.71
C ARG A 67 -10.53 21.21 -28.39
N ASN A 68 -9.26 21.37 -28.04
CA ASN A 68 -8.42 22.45 -28.55
C ASN A 68 -7.83 22.18 -29.94
N GLY A 69 -8.03 20.99 -30.51
CA GLY A 69 -7.63 20.69 -31.89
C GLY A 69 -6.13 20.88 -32.14
N VAL A 70 -5.30 20.69 -31.11
CA VAL A 70 -3.84 20.78 -31.23
C VAL A 70 -3.35 19.41 -31.70
N GLY A 71 -3.39 19.20 -33.01
CA GLY A 71 -2.93 17.98 -33.69
C GLY A 71 -2.32 18.34 -35.03
#